data_AF-A0A528TKM1-F1
#
_entry.id   AF-A0A528TKM1-F1
#
_cell.length_a   1.000
_cell.length_b   1.000
_cell.length_c   1.000
_cell.angle_alpha   90.00
_cell.angle_beta   90.00
_cell.angle_gamma   90.00
#
_symmetry.space_group_name_H-M   'P 1'
#
loop_
_entity.id
_entity.type
_entity.pdbx_description
1 polymer ?
#
loop_
_entity_poly.entity_id
_entity_poly.type
_entity_poly.pdbx_seq_one_letter_code
_entity_poly.pdbx_strand_id
1 'polypeptide(L)' 'VRTKGSLSSKTAQLMVFKLLAAARKWRRLKGQNQLPKLIAGARFLDGIQVIETKPQSAA' A
#
# COMPACT_ATOMS: atom_id res chain seq x y z
N VAL A 1 -21.17 24.00 -14.98
CA VAL A 1 -22.38 23.33 -14.45
C VAL A 1 -21.94 22.26 -13.45
N ARG A 2 -22.43 22.26 -12.20
CA ARG A 2 -22.18 21.18 -11.21
C ARG A 2 -23.40 20.27 -11.16
N THR A 3 -23.18 18.94 -11.16
CA THR A 3 -24.26 17.97 -11.01
C THR A 3 -24.70 17.89 -9.55
N LYS A 4 -25.98 17.59 -9.30
CA LYS A 4 -26.53 17.46 -7.94
C LYS A 4 -25.75 16.37 -7.19
N GLY A 5 -25.26 16.70 -5.98
CA GLY A 5 -24.46 15.79 -5.16
C GLY A 5 -22.98 15.71 -5.52
N SER A 6 -22.48 16.50 -6.48
CA SER A 6 -21.05 16.48 -6.81
C SER A 6 -20.20 17.18 -5.76
N LEU A 7 -19.08 16.55 -5.40
CA LEU A 7 -18.07 17.14 -4.53
C LEU A 7 -17.44 18.38 -5.18
N SER A 8 -16.79 19.23 -4.39
CA SER A 8 -16.06 20.37 -4.97
C SER A 8 -14.93 19.88 -5.87
N SER A 9 -14.63 20.60 -6.96
CA SER A 9 -13.52 20.26 -7.86
C SER A 9 -12.19 20.15 -7.10
N LYS A 10 -11.97 21.06 -6.14
CA LYS A 10 -10.79 21.06 -5.27
C LYS A 10 -10.68 19.76 -4.46
N THR A 11 -11.78 19.30 -3.88
CA THR A 11 -11.78 18.04 -3.12
C THR A 11 -11.56 16.83 -4.04
N ALA A 12 -12.14 16.84 -5.24
CA ALA A 12 -11.92 15.78 -6.23
C ALA A 12 -10.45 15.70 -6.66
N GLN A 13 -9.79 16.84 -6.92
CA GLN A 13 -8.35 16.89 -7.22
C GLN A 13 -7.49 16.31 -6.08
N LEU A 14 -7.80 16.66 -4.83
CA LEU A 14 -7.11 16.10 -3.66
C LEU A 14 -7.32 14.58 -3.55
N MET A 15 -8.54 14.09 -3.79
CA MET A 15 -8.83 12.65 -3.81
C MET A 15 -8.05 11.91 -4.90
N VAL A 16 -7.99 12.45 -6.11
CA VAL A 16 -7.21 11.86 -7.23
C VAL A 16 -5.72 11.81 -6.89
N PHE A 17 -5.17 12.88 -6.31
CA PHE A 17 -3.77 12.89 -5.88
C PHE A 17 -3.48 11.82 -4.82
N LYS A 18 -4.33 11.72 -3.79
CA LYS A 18 -4.21 10.70 -2.74
C LYS A 18 -4.33 9.28 -3.30
N LEU A 19 -5.25 9.06 -4.25
CA LEU A 19 -5.44 7.78 -4.91
C LEU A 19 -4.19 7.37 -5.72
N LEU A 20 -3.63 8.29 -6.52
CA LEU A 20 -2.41 8.06 -7.28
C LEU A 20 -1.20 7.76 -6.38
N ALA A 21 -1.07 8.47 -5.26
CA ALA A 21 -0.02 8.22 -4.28
C ALA A 21 -0.14 6.83 -3.64
N ALA A 22 -1.35 6.43 -3.22
CA ALA A 22 -1.61 5.11 -2.65
C ALA A 22 -1.42 3.97 -3.66
N ALA A 23 -1.82 4.18 -4.92
CA ALA A 23 -1.71 3.19 -5.99
C ALA A 23 -0.26 2.74 -6.26
N ARG A 24 0.73 3.61 -6.04
CA ARG A 24 2.16 3.23 -6.12
C ARG A 24 2.53 2.19 -5.06
N LYS A 25 2.06 2.35 -3.83
CA LYS A 25 2.29 1.40 -2.73
C LYS A 25 1.64 0.05 -3.01
N TRP A 26 0.40 0.04 -3.49
CA TRP A 26 -0.32 -1.20 -3.81
C TRP A 26 0.22 -1.92 -5.04
N ARG A 27 0.74 -1.19 -6.05
CA ARG A 27 1.44 -1.82 -7.19
C ARG A 27 2.68 -2.60 -6.76
N ARG A 28 3.44 -2.11 -5.79
CA ARG A 28 4.61 -2.84 -5.24
C ARG A 28 4.22 -4.12 -4.50
N LEU A 29 3.04 -4.14 -3.87
CA LEU A 29 2.49 -5.33 -3.21
C LEU A 29 1.81 -6.31 -4.19
N LYS A 30 1.49 -5.89 -5.42
CA LYS A 30 0.82 -6.71 -6.46
C LYS A 30 1.74 -7.75 -7.12
N GLY A 31 2.60 -8.41 -6.35
CA GLY A 31 3.24 -9.65 -6.77
C GLY A 31 2.42 -10.83 -6.25
N GLN A 32 2.04 -11.78 -7.11
CA GLN A 32 1.39 -13.05 -6.69
C GLN A 32 2.15 -13.73 -5.54
N ASN A 33 3.47 -13.56 -5.47
CA ASN A 33 4.34 -14.16 -4.46
C ASN A 33 4.37 -13.41 -3.10
N GLN A 34 3.83 -12.19 -3.03
CA GLN A 34 3.82 -11.37 -1.81
C GLN A 34 2.47 -11.41 -1.10
N LEU A 35 1.39 -11.65 -1.84
CA LEU A 35 0.03 -11.72 -1.27
C LEU A 35 -0.12 -12.87 -0.25
N PRO A 36 0.35 -14.11 -0.51
CA PRO A 36 0.32 -15.17 0.49
C PRO A 36 1.14 -14.83 1.75
N LYS A 37 2.26 -14.12 1.58
CA LYS A 37 3.13 -13.71 2.69
C LYS A 37 2.50 -12.64 3.56
N LEU A 38 1.78 -11.70 2.95
CA LEU A 38 1.00 -10.69 3.67
C LEU A 38 -0.13 -11.35 4.49
N ILE A 39 -0.83 -12.32 3.89
CA ILE A 39 -1.86 -13.11 4.59
C ILE A 39 -1.25 -13.91 5.75
N ALA A 40 -0.04 -14.43 5.60
CA ALA A 40 0.71 -15.12 6.66
C ALA A 40 1.28 -14.18 7.74
N GLY A 41 0.98 -12.87 7.70
CA GLY A 41 1.40 -11.90 8.71
C GLY A 41 2.82 -11.34 8.53
N ALA A 42 3.45 -11.53 7.37
CA ALA A 42 4.75 -10.94 7.10
C ALA A 42 4.68 -9.41 7.05
N ARG A 43 5.67 -8.75 7.68
CA ARG A 43 5.80 -7.29 7.65
C ARG A 43 6.49 -6.83 6.38
N PHE A 44 5.90 -5.81 5.75
CA PHE A 44 6.44 -5.19 4.54
C PHE A 44 6.72 -3.71 4.78
N LEU A 45 7.92 -3.27 4.43
CA LEU A 45 8.30 -1.87 4.39
C LEU A 45 8.48 -1.48 2.93
N ASP A 46 7.70 -0.51 2.46
CA ASP A 46 7.73 0.02 1.08
C ASP A 46 7.62 -1.01 -0.06
N GLY A 47 7.04 -2.18 0.22
CA GLY A 47 6.85 -3.29 -0.72
C GLY A 47 7.92 -4.39 -0.65
N ILE A 48 8.90 -4.26 0.26
CA ILE A 48 9.94 -5.25 0.51
C ILE A 48 9.63 -5.95 1.82
N GLN A 49 9.71 -7.28 1.83
CA GLN A 49 9.50 -8.09 3.03
C GLN A 49 10.65 -7.81 4.01
N VAL A 50 10.31 -7.36 5.22
CA VAL A 50 11.28 -7.19 6.31
C VAL A 50 11.47 -8.54 6.98
N ILE A 51 12.64 -9.14 6.78
CA ILE A 51 13.02 -10.36 7.47
C ILE A 51 13.71 -9.92 8.77
N GLU A 52 13.04 -10.05 9.90
CA GLU A 52 13.71 -9.88 11.20
C GLU A 52 14.64 -11.08 11.41
N THR A 53 15.92 -10.93 11.12
CA THR A 53 16.96 -11.86 11.58
C THR A 53 16.97 -11.81 13.10
N LYS A 54 16.24 -12.74 13.73
CA LYS A 54 16.44 -13.09 15.13
C LYS A 54 17.93 -13.48 15.26
N PRO A 55 18.73 -12.87 16.14
CA PRO A 55 20.09 -13.34 16.37
C PRO A 55 19.97 -14.77 16.90
N GLN A 56 20.38 -15.74 16.09
CA GLN A 56 20.48 -17.13 16.48
C GLN A 56 21.63 -17.21 17.47
N SER A 57 21.32 -17.14 18.77
CA SER A 57 22.30 -17.49 19.81
C SER A 57 22.66 -18.95 19.59
N ALA A 58 23.84 -19.18 19.03
CA ALA A 58 24.48 -20.49 19.04
C ALA A 58 24.75 -20.84 20.51
N ALA A 59 24.22 -21.97 20.95
CA ALA A 59 24.59 -22.64 22.20
C ALA A 59 25.59 -23.74 21.89
#